data_AF-B8LP34-F1
#
_entry.id   AF-B8LP34-F1
#
_cell.length_a   1.000
_cell.length_b   1.000
_cell.length_c   1.000
_cell.angle_alpha   90.00
_cell.angle_beta   90.00
_cell.angle_gamma   90.00
#
_symmetry.space_group_name_H-M   'P 1'
#
loop_
_entity.id
_entity.type
_entity.pdbx_description
1 polymer ?
#
loop_
_entity_poly.entity_id
_entity_poly.type
_entity_poly.pdbx_seq_one_letter_code
_entity_poly.pdbx_strand_id
1 'polypeptide(L)'
;MKANCPSTGGDNNLAPLDLLTPTVFDNNYYNNLKGQKGLLHSDQELFNGSSADIKVHFYATYPNAFFNDFAAAMVKMGNIKPLTGNNGEIRKNCRKIN
;
A
#
# COMPACT_ATOMS: atom_id res chain seq x y z
N MET A 1 5.55 -3.02 -18.99
CA MET A 1 5.85 -1.71 -18.36
C MET A 1 6.36 -0.68 -19.37
N LYS A 2 7.48 -0.91 -20.08
CA LYS A 2 8.07 0.08 -21.01
C LYS A 2 7.14 0.57 -22.14
N ALA A 3 6.16 -0.23 -22.57
CA ALA A 3 5.23 0.15 -23.64
C ALA A 3 4.40 1.42 -23.33
N ASN A 4 4.01 1.62 -22.06
CA ASN A 4 3.22 2.78 -21.62
C ASN A 4 3.99 3.72 -20.68
N CYS A 5 5.27 3.45 -20.45
CA CYS A 5 6.16 4.24 -19.59
C CYS A 5 7.49 4.44 -20.31
N PRO A 6 7.57 5.45 -21.20
CA PRO A 6 8.79 5.74 -21.93
C PRO A 6 9.88 6.27 -20.98
N SER A 7 11.15 6.16 -21.37
CA SER A 7 12.27 6.60 -20.54
C SER A 7 12.36 8.13 -20.40
N THR A 8 11.69 8.88 -21.27
CA THR A 8 11.57 10.33 -21.21
C THR A 8 10.15 10.74 -21.61
N GLY A 9 9.55 11.67 -20.86
CA GLY A 9 8.17 12.10 -21.03
C GLY A 9 7.14 11.05 -20.57
N GLY A 10 5.85 11.37 -20.70
CA GLY A 10 4.78 10.45 -20.27
C GLY A 10 4.66 10.28 -18.75
N ASP A 11 5.20 11.22 -17.96
CA ASP A 11 5.27 11.15 -16.49
C ASP A 11 3.90 10.96 -15.81
N ASN A 12 2.81 11.36 -16.49
CA ASN A 12 1.43 11.22 -16.00
C ASN A 12 0.75 9.90 -16.42
N ASN A 13 1.44 9.02 -17.15
CA ASN A 13 0.88 7.73 -17.56
C ASN A 13 0.72 6.83 -16.33
N LEU A 14 -0.46 6.24 -16.17
CA LEU A 14 -0.79 5.41 -15.03
C LEU A 14 -0.52 3.93 -15.32
N ALA A 15 -0.17 3.20 -14.28
CA ALA A 15 -0.11 1.74 -14.26
C ALA A 15 -0.73 1.22 -12.95
N PRO A 16 -1.35 0.03 -12.96
CA PRO A 16 -1.93 -0.53 -11.75
C PRO A 16 -0.82 -1.03 -10.80
N LEU A 17 -0.97 -0.77 -9.50
CA LEU A 17 -0.07 -1.28 -8.46
C LEU A 17 -0.21 -2.79 -8.26
N ASP A 18 -1.43 -3.32 -8.45
CA ASP A 18 -1.71 -4.76 -8.53
C ASP A 18 -2.10 -5.12 -9.96
N LEU A 19 -1.30 -5.96 -10.62
CA LEU A 19 -1.55 -6.37 -12.00
C LEU A 19 -2.70 -7.39 -12.12
N LEU A 20 -2.97 -8.18 -11.08
CA LEU A 20 -3.96 -9.26 -11.10
C LEU A 20 -5.35 -8.71 -10.81
N THR A 21 -5.47 -7.84 -9.79
CA THR A 21 -6.75 -7.30 -9.34
C THR A 21 -6.67 -5.79 -9.04
N PRO A 22 -6.52 -4.92 -10.07
CA PRO A 22 -6.22 -3.48 -9.90
C PRO A 22 -7.18 -2.68 -9.01
N THR A 23 -8.41 -3.16 -8.84
CA THR A 23 -9.49 -2.45 -8.13
C THR A 23 -10.07 -3.26 -6.97
N VAL A 24 -9.45 -4.38 -6.58
CA VAL A 24 -9.91 -5.22 -5.47
C VAL A 24 -8.88 -5.18 -4.36
N PHE A 25 -9.34 -5.01 -3.13
CA PHE A 25 -8.47 -5.09 -1.96
C PHE A 25 -8.35 -6.55 -1.51
N ASP A 26 -7.26 -7.19 -1.91
CA ASP A 26 -6.96 -8.59 -1.61
C ASP A 26 -5.45 -8.79 -1.36
N ASN A 27 -5.00 -10.05 -1.30
CA ASN A 27 -3.60 -10.39 -1.07
C ASN A 27 -2.79 -10.64 -2.36
N ASN A 28 -3.35 -10.39 -3.55
CA ASN A 28 -2.66 -10.58 -4.83
C ASN A 28 -1.45 -9.66 -4.98
N TYR A 29 -1.45 -8.52 -4.28
CA TYR A 29 -0.25 -7.71 -4.06
C TYR A 29 0.97 -8.56 -3.68
N TYR A 30 0.84 -9.46 -2.68
CA TYR A 30 1.95 -10.32 -2.25
C TYR A 30 2.25 -11.45 -3.25
N ASN A 31 1.25 -11.93 -3.99
CA ASN A 31 1.46 -12.88 -5.09
C ASN A 31 2.27 -12.24 -6.23
N ASN A 32 2.04 -10.96 -6.53
CA ASN A 32 2.84 -10.21 -7.50
C ASN A 32 4.30 -10.10 -7.07
N LEU A 33 4.57 -9.79 -5.79
CA LEU A 33 5.95 -9.70 -5.29
C LEU A 33 6.72 -11.02 -5.46
N LYS A 34 6.09 -12.15 -5.12
CA LYS A 34 6.65 -13.49 -5.34
C LYS A 34 6.96 -13.77 -6.81
N GLY A 35 6.13 -13.22 -7.70
CA GLY A 35 6.31 -13.31 -9.15
C GLY A 35 7.29 -12.31 -9.75
N GLN A 36 7.99 -11.50 -8.93
CA GLN A 36 8.84 -10.40 -9.37
C GLN A 36 8.08 -9.35 -10.22
N LYS A 37 6.84 -9.07 -9.82
CA LYS A 37 5.90 -8.16 -10.49
C LYS A 37 5.50 -6.96 -9.62
N GLY A 38 6.27 -6.62 -8.59
CA GLY A 38 6.09 -5.35 -7.87
C GLY A 38 6.27 -4.17 -8.83
N LEU A 39 5.40 -3.17 -8.76
CA LEU A 39 5.46 -2.03 -9.67
C LEU A 39 6.57 -1.05 -9.26
N LEU A 40 6.61 -0.72 -7.97
CA LEU A 40 7.60 0.20 -7.42
C LEU A 40 8.81 -0.58 -6.93
N HIS A 41 9.97 0.08 -6.96
CA HIS A 41 11.19 -0.44 -6.35
C HIS A 41 10.95 -0.82 -4.88
N SER A 42 10.30 0.06 -4.11
CA SER A 42 9.96 -0.19 -2.69
C SER A 42 9.10 -1.43 -2.47
N ASP A 43 8.24 -1.78 -3.45
CA ASP A 43 7.37 -2.95 -3.32
C ASP A 43 8.20 -4.23 -3.45
N GLN A 44 9.08 -4.27 -4.46
CA GLN A 44 9.88 -5.46 -4.73
C GLN A 44 10.98 -5.67 -3.68
N GLU A 45 11.45 -4.62 -3.02
CA GLU A 45 12.40 -4.74 -1.90
C GLU A 45 11.84 -5.53 -0.71
N LEU A 46 10.51 -5.66 -0.58
CA LEU A 46 9.91 -6.54 0.43
C LEU A 46 10.10 -8.03 0.11
N PHE A 47 10.46 -8.38 -1.12
CA PHE A 47 10.71 -9.73 -1.60
C PHE A 47 11.96 -9.80 -2.48
N ASN A 48 13.12 -9.59 -1.86
CA ASN A 48 14.43 -9.53 -2.50
C ASN A 48 15.53 -10.17 -1.64
N GLY A 49 15.21 -11.26 -0.91
CA GLY A 49 16.13 -11.93 0.01
C GLY A 49 16.27 -11.24 1.36
N SER A 50 15.27 -10.45 1.75
CA SER A 50 15.24 -9.71 3.01
C SER A 50 14.55 -10.52 4.12
N SER A 51 14.56 -9.99 5.35
CA SER A 51 13.74 -10.57 6.44
C SER A 51 12.24 -10.43 6.19
N ALA A 52 11.80 -9.54 5.31
CA ALA A 52 10.40 -9.34 4.97
C ALA A 52 9.83 -10.46 4.08
N ASP A 53 10.67 -11.23 3.39
CA ASP A 53 10.27 -12.30 2.48
C ASP A 53 9.36 -13.33 3.17
N ILE A 54 9.64 -13.63 4.44
CA ILE A 54 8.82 -14.54 5.26
C ILE A 54 7.38 -14.02 5.40
N LYS A 55 7.23 -12.71 5.66
CA LYS A 55 5.91 -12.08 5.78
C LYS A 55 5.19 -11.99 4.43
N VAL A 56 5.92 -11.71 3.35
CA VAL A 56 5.34 -11.74 1.99
C VAL A 56 4.80 -13.14 1.66
N HIS A 57 5.58 -14.20 1.93
CA HIS A 57 5.12 -15.57 1.76
C HIS A 57 3.89 -15.89 2.60
N PHE A 58 3.90 -15.46 3.86
CA PHE A 58 2.80 -15.70 4.78
C PHE A 58 1.50 -15.04 4.28
N TYR A 59 1.53 -13.76 3.92
CA TYR A 59 0.35 -13.05 3.45
C TYR A 59 -0.14 -13.50 2.07
N ALA A 60 0.77 -13.90 1.17
CA ALA A 60 0.40 -14.53 -0.09
C ALA A 60 -0.36 -15.87 0.11
N THR A 61 -0.02 -16.61 1.17
CA THR A 61 -0.61 -17.94 1.46
C THR A 61 -1.89 -17.83 2.29
N TYR A 62 -1.97 -16.87 3.21
CA TYR A 62 -3.04 -16.74 4.19
C TYR A 62 -3.70 -15.34 4.11
N PRO A 63 -4.69 -15.13 3.20
CA PRO A 63 -5.34 -13.84 3.02
C PRO A 63 -5.97 -13.26 4.30
N ASN A 64 -6.57 -14.12 5.13
CA ASN A 64 -7.18 -13.68 6.39
C ASN A 64 -6.15 -13.11 7.37
N ALA A 65 -4.92 -13.65 7.39
CA ALA A 65 -3.87 -13.12 8.24
C ALA A 65 -3.41 -11.74 7.76
N PHE A 66 -3.35 -11.52 6.44
CA PHE A 66 -3.12 -10.19 5.88
C PHE A 66 -4.19 -9.21 6.32
N PHE A 67 -5.48 -9.54 6.16
CA PHE A 67 -6.56 -8.61 6.51
C PHE A 67 -6.58 -8.27 8.01
N ASN A 68 -6.33 -9.26 8.88
CA ASN A 68 -6.24 -9.04 10.32
C ASN A 68 -5.08 -8.08 10.67
N ASP A 69 -3.88 -8.35 10.15
CA ASP A 69 -2.70 -7.53 10.42
C ASP A 69 -2.82 -6.14 9.78
N PHE A 70 -3.45 -6.04 8.60
CA PHE A 70 -3.74 -4.77 7.94
C PHE A 70 -4.70 -3.90 8.77
N ALA A 71 -5.80 -4.48 9.27
CA ALA A 71 -6.73 -3.75 10.13
C ALA A 71 -6.05 -3.25 11.41
N ALA A 72 -5.24 -4.09 12.06
CA ALA A 72 -4.47 -3.70 13.24
C ALA A 72 -3.47 -2.57 12.92
N ALA A 73 -2.78 -2.63 11.79
CA ALA A 73 -1.86 -1.59 11.34
C ALA A 73 -2.56 -0.26 11.07
N MET A 74 -3.74 -0.29 10.46
CA MET A 74 -4.55 0.90 10.19
C MET A 74 -5.05 1.58 11.47
N VAL A 75 -5.48 0.79 12.48
CA VAL A 75 -5.84 1.33 13.80
C VAL A 75 -4.62 1.97 14.48
N LYS A 76 -3.47 1.30 14.44
CA LYS A 76 -2.22 1.84 15.00
C LYS A 76 -1.80 3.14 14.33
N MET A 77 -1.94 3.23 13.00
CA MET A 77 -1.65 4.44 12.22
C MET A 77 -2.62 5.58 12.57
N GLY A 78 -3.92 5.29 12.72
CA GLY A 78 -4.93 6.28 13.11
C GLY A 78 -4.71 6.88 14.50
N ASN A 79 -4.02 6.15 15.38
CA ASN A 79 -3.69 6.60 16.74
C ASN A 79 -2.39 7.41 16.84
N ILE A 80 -1.75 7.77 15.71
CA ILE A 80 -0.54 8.60 15.71
C ILE A 80 -0.92 10.05 16.05
N LYS A 81 -0.63 10.45 17.30
CA LYS A 81 -0.70 11.84 17.79
C LYS A 81 -2.00 12.60 17.42
N PRO A 82 -3.20 12.05 17.72
CA PRO A 82 -4.44 12.75 17.44
C PRO A 82 -4.57 14.01 18.30
N LEU A 83 -5.22 15.04 17.76
CA LEU A 83 -5.70 16.18 18.54
C LEU A 83 -6.97 15.76 19.28
N THR A 84 -6.95 15.85 20.61
CA THR A 84 -8.05 15.40 21.49
C THR A 84 -8.41 16.45 22.54
N GLY A 85 -9.58 16.29 23.17
CA GLY A 85 -10.10 17.26 24.14
C GLY A 85 -10.37 18.60 23.48
N ASN A 86 -9.82 19.66 24.04
CA ASN A 86 -9.96 21.03 23.52
C ASN A 86 -8.82 21.44 22.57
N ASN A 87 -7.94 20.51 22.19
CA ASN A 87 -6.87 20.79 21.23
C ASN A 87 -7.41 20.71 19.80
N GLY A 88 -7.25 21.78 19.02
CA GLY A 88 -7.75 21.85 17.64
C GLY A 88 -9.19 22.38 17.54
N GLU A 89 -9.86 22.05 16.43
CA GLU A 89 -11.23 22.47 16.16
C GLU A 89 -11.96 21.46 15.26
N ILE A 90 -13.29 21.45 15.32
CA ILE A 90 -14.12 20.77 14.33
C ILE A 90 -14.33 21.74 13.16
N ARG A 91 -13.67 21.47 12.03
CA ARG A 91 -13.75 22.34 10.85
C ARG A 91 -15.11 22.25 10.18
N LYS A 92 -15.68 23.40 9.82
CA LYS A 92 -16.87 23.49 8.95
C LYS A 92 -16.53 23.25 7.48
N ASN A 93 -15.29 23.53 7.11
CA ASN A 93 -14.74 23.28 5.78
C ASN A 93 -13.29 22.81 5.94
N CYS A 94 -12.99 21.56 5.56
CA CYS A 94 -11.65 20.98 5.76
C CYS A 94 -10.51 21.77 5.11
N ARG A 95 -10.81 22.62 4.11
CA ARG A 95 -9.84 23.40 3.34
C ARG A 95 -9.39 24.69 4.02
N LYS A 96 -10.04 25.12 5.10
CA LYS A 96 -9.69 26.34 5.82
C LYS A 96 -9.87 26.19 7.33
N ILE A 97 -9.18 27.04 8.08
CA ILE A 97 -9.45 27.27 9.50
C ILE A 97 -10.80 27.99 9.60
N ASN A 98 -11.56 27.71 10.66
CA ASN A 98 -12.86 28.36 10.86
C ASN A 98 -12.76 29.88 11.02
#